data_AF-A0A1G7H8W8-F1
#
_entry.id   AF-A0A1G7H8W8-F1
#
_cell.length_a   1.000
_cell.length_b   1.000
_cell.length_c   1.000
_cell.angle_alpha   90.00
_cell.angle_beta   90.00
_cell.angle_gamma   90.00
#
_symmetry.space_group_name_H-M   'P 1'
#
loop_
_entity.id
_entity.type
_entity.pdbx_description
1 polymer ?
#
loop_
_entity_poly.entity_id
_entity_poly.type
_entity_poly.pdbx_seq_one_letter_code
_entity_poly.pdbx_strand_id
1 'polypeptide(L)'
;MFSVTIVATYESIIKETLIEYAGRFHSKYQSHVEGDFSKMNARISLDNLKAYSIQFGLAPWRDADAPRNATTFHKVLHLDRPIIERRFRKDLAASYGNLFRWRNDYAHERTASTTFGEVYESHRVGQYVIRAFVKAFEQG
;
A
#
# COMPACT_ATOMS: atom_id res chain seq x y z
N MET A 1 -10.74 7.80 -14.74
CA MET A 1 -11.82 7.66 -13.75
C MET A 1 -11.66 6.41 -12.88
N PHE A 2 -11.64 5.18 -13.43
CA PHE A 2 -11.52 3.96 -12.61
C PHE A 2 -10.23 3.86 -11.78
N SER A 3 -9.09 4.24 -12.34
CA SER A 3 -7.82 4.33 -11.60
C SER A 3 -7.91 5.29 -10.41
N VAL A 4 -8.63 6.42 -10.57
CA VAL A 4 -8.86 7.39 -9.50
C VAL A 4 -9.67 6.77 -8.37
N THR A 5 -10.76 6.07 -8.67
CA THR A 5 -11.59 5.40 -7.67
C THR A 5 -10.81 4.31 -6.93
N ILE A 6 -10.10 3.43 -7.66
CA ILE A 6 -9.31 2.35 -7.05
C ILE A 6 -8.23 2.92 -6.13
N VAL A 7 -7.52 3.95 -6.59
CA VAL A 7 -6.46 4.60 -5.79
C VAL A 7 -7.05 5.28 -4.57
N ALA A 8 -8.19 5.98 -4.69
CA ALA A 8 -8.86 6.58 -3.54
C ALA A 8 -9.28 5.51 -2.51
N THR A 9 -9.78 4.35 -2.95
CA THR A 9 -10.08 3.23 -2.06
C THR A 9 -8.81 2.71 -1.35
N TYR A 10 -7.69 2.59 -2.07
CA TYR A 10 -6.43 2.15 -1.45
C TYR A 10 -5.94 3.17 -0.43
N GLU A 11 -5.99 4.45 -0.76
CA GLU A 11 -5.63 5.55 0.15
C GLU A 11 -6.49 5.49 1.42
N SER A 12 -7.81 5.28 1.31
CA SER A 12 -8.70 5.11 2.47
C SER A 12 -8.32 3.90 3.32
N ILE A 13 -8.11 2.72 2.71
CA ILE A 13 -7.74 1.50 3.45
C ILE A 13 -6.43 1.71 4.22
N ILE A 14 -5.42 2.33 3.58
CA ILE A 14 -4.14 2.62 4.23
C ILE A 14 -4.34 3.57 5.42
N LYS A 15 -5.12 4.63 5.26
CA LYS A 15 -5.44 5.59 6.34
C LYS A 15 -6.11 4.90 7.51
N GLU A 16 -7.19 4.16 7.24
CA GLU A 16 -7.97 3.46 8.25
C GLU A 16 -7.08 2.48 9.00
N THR A 17 -6.26 1.69 8.30
CA THR A 17 -5.30 0.75 8.91
C THR A 17 -4.35 1.46 9.89
N LEU A 18 -3.77 2.59 9.49
CA LEU A 18 -2.82 3.34 10.32
C LEU A 18 -3.50 4.00 11.52
N ILE A 19 -4.68 4.60 11.32
CA ILE A 19 -5.47 5.24 12.38
C ILE A 19 -5.93 4.21 13.40
N GLU A 20 -6.47 3.08 12.94
CA GLU A 20 -6.90 1.98 13.80
C GLU A 20 -5.74 1.40 14.59
N TYR A 21 -4.58 1.18 13.94
CA TYR A 21 -3.39 0.69 14.63
C TYR A 21 -2.92 1.66 15.71
N ALA A 22 -2.87 2.97 15.41
CA ALA A 22 -2.54 4.00 16.40
C ALA A 22 -3.51 4.01 17.59
N GLY A 23 -4.81 3.79 17.32
CA GLY A 23 -5.87 3.70 18.33
C GLY A 23 -5.66 2.58 19.34
N ARG A 24 -4.95 1.50 18.97
CA ARG A 24 -4.62 0.40 19.90
C ARG A 24 -3.67 0.83 21.01
N PHE A 25 -2.86 1.87 20.79
CA PHE A 25 -1.91 2.37 21.79
C PHE A 25 -2.51 3.46 22.68
N HIS A 26 -3.10 4.50 22.07
CA HIS A 26 -3.73 5.60 22.80
C HIS A 26 -4.60 6.49 21.90
N SER A 27 -5.74 6.97 22.40
CA SER A 27 -6.68 7.83 21.64
C SER A 27 -6.05 9.14 21.14
N LYS A 28 -5.21 9.80 21.96
CA LYS A 28 -4.45 10.99 21.52
C LYS A 28 -3.52 10.70 20.33
N TYR A 29 -2.91 9.51 20.29
CA TYR A 29 -2.03 9.13 19.18
C TYR A 29 -2.85 8.88 17.91
N GLN A 30 -4.02 8.22 18.04
CA GLN A 30 -4.98 8.09 16.96
C GLN A 30 -5.38 9.45 16.36
N SER A 31 -5.79 10.42 17.18
CA SER A 31 -6.17 11.75 16.69
C SER A 31 -5.00 12.50 16.03
N HIS A 32 -3.77 12.28 16.52
CA HIS A 32 -2.58 12.84 15.89
C HIS A 32 -2.35 12.26 14.49
N VAL A 33 -2.40 10.93 14.37
CA VAL A 33 -2.25 10.20 13.10
C VAL A 33 -3.38 10.56 12.12
N GLU A 34 -4.61 10.66 12.60
CA GLU A 34 -5.75 11.13 11.80
C GLU A 34 -5.51 12.54 11.26
N GLY A 35 -4.97 13.44 12.09
CA GLY A 35 -4.56 14.78 11.70
C GLY A 35 -3.50 14.78 10.59
N ASP A 36 -2.45 13.97 10.74
CA ASP A 36 -1.36 13.84 9.77
C ASP A 36 -1.86 13.33 8.41
N PHE A 37 -2.82 12.40 8.43
CA PHE A 37 -3.35 11.76 7.21
C PHE A 37 -4.62 12.41 6.65
N SER A 38 -5.18 13.42 7.34
CA SER A 38 -6.38 14.16 6.92
C SER A 38 -6.26 14.77 5.52
N LYS A 39 -5.04 15.13 5.10
CA LYS A 39 -4.74 15.74 3.79
C LYS A 39 -3.94 14.84 2.84
N MET A 40 -3.77 13.56 3.16
CA MET A 40 -3.02 12.66 2.30
C MET A 40 -3.78 12.44 0.97
N ASN A 41 -3.32 13.18 -0.04
CA ASN A 41 -3.76 13.13 -1.44
C ASN A 41 -2.61 12.70 -2.37
N ALA A 42 -1.52 12.19 -1.80
CA ALA A 42 -0.26 11.93 -2.47
C ALA A 42 -0.16 10.49 -3.00
N ARG A 43 0.69 10.31 -4.01
CA ARG A 43 1.10 9.00 -4.53
C ARG A 43 1.73 8.18 -3.41
N ILE A 44 0.95 7.30 -2.76
CA ILE A 44 1.46 6.38 -1.74
C ILE A 44 2.25 5.28 -2.46
N SER A 45 3.56 5.48 -2.58
CA SER A 45 4.45 4.48 -3.17
C SER A 45 4.61 3.27 -2.26
N LEU A 46 5.11 2.17 -2.83
CA LEU A 46 5.47 0.99 -2.05
C LEU A 46 6.51 1.31 -0.96
N ASP A 47 7.42 2.23 -1.23
CA ASP A 47 8.43 2.65 -0.26
C ASP A 47 7.84 3.51 0.86
N ASN A 48 6.76 4.28 0.59
CA ASN A 48 6.01 4.92 1.67
C ASN A 48 5.39 3.89 2.60
N LEU A 49 4.80 2.81 2.07
CA LEU A 49 4.23 1.74 2.89
C LEU A 49 5.31 1.05 3.76
N LYS A 50 6.49 0.81 3.19
CA LYS A 50 7.64 0.30 3.96
C LYS A 50 8.06 1.28 5.07
N ALA A 51 8.16 2.57 4.75
CA ALA A 51 8.49 3.59 5.73
C ALA A 51 7.46 3.66 6.86
N TYR A 52 6.15 3.61 6.56
CA TYR A 52 5.10 3.56 7.57
C TYR A 52 5.24 2.33 8.47
N SER A 53 5.53 1.16 7.90
CA SER A 53 5.74 -0.04 8.72
C SER A 53 6.88 0.11 9.74
N ILE A 54 7.93 0.88 9.41
CA ILE A 54 9.05 1.17 10.30
C ILE A 54 8.66 2.25 11.32
N GLN A 55 8.02 3.33 10.87
CA GLN A 55 7.62 4.46 11.72
C GLN A 55 6.60 4.06 12.80
N PHE A 56 5.65 3.20 12.45
CA PHE A 56 4.67 2.65 13.38
C PHE A 56 5.23 1.49 14.22
N GLY A 57 6.49 1.12 14.02
CA GLY A 57 7.18 0.16 14.88
C GLY A 57 6.72 -1.28 14.74
N LEU A 58 6.28 -1.70 13.54
CA LEU A 58 5.94 -3.10 13.31
C LEU A 58 7.12 -4.01 13.66
N ALA A 59 6.81 -5.22 14.14
CA ALA A 59 7.83 -6.16 14.59
C ALA A 59 8.94 -6.38 13.53
N PRO A 60 10.21 -6.41 13.94
CA PRO A 60 11.32 -6.58 13.01
C PRO A 60 11.30 -7.98 12.38
N TRP A 61 11.67 -8.08 11.10
CA TRP A 61 11.90 -9.36 10.44
C TRP A 61 13.26 -9.92 10.88
N ARG A 62 13.24 -11.05 11.61
CA ARG A 62 14.42 -11.63 12.28
C ARG A 62 15.00 -12.87 11.61
N ASP A 63 14.50 -13.26 10.44
CA ASP A 63 15.03 -14.45 9.75
C ASP A 63 16.45 -14.18 9.23
N ALA A 64 17.25 -15.21 9.02
CA ALA A 64 18.68 -15.08 8.69
C ALA A 64 18.94 -14.34 7.35
N ASP A 65 17.95 -14.35 6.45
CA ASP A 65 17.95 -13.70 5.14
C ASP A 65 17.26 -12.31 5.14
N ALA A 66 16.80 -11.83 6.30
CA ALA A 66 16.06 -10.59 6.40
C ALA A 66 16.94 -9.37 6.06
N PRO A 67 16.46 -8.44 5.21
CA PRO A 67 17.14 -7.17 4.98
C PRO A 67 17.25 -6.34 6.26
N ARG A 68 18.30 -5.52 6.36
CA ARG A 68 18.47 -4.60 7.50
C ARG A 68 17.28 -3.65 7.61
N ASN A 69 16.79 -3.45 8.84
CA ASN A 69 15.62 -2.61 9.17
C ASN A 69 14.30 -3.07 8.52
N ALA A 70 14.21 -4.34 8.13
CA ALA A 70 12.96 -4.90 7.62
C ALA A 70 11.99 -5.23 8.76
N THR A 71 10.70 -5.12 8.47
CA THR A 71 9.57 -5.31 9.40
C THR A 71 8.67 -6.46 8.94
N THR A 72 7.65 -6.80 9.73
CA THR A 72 6.59 -7.75 9.36
C THR A 72 6.02 -7.48 7.97
N PHE A 73 5.81 -6.21 7.60
CA PHE A 73 5.33 -5.87 6.25
C PHE A 73 6.28 -6.32 5.15
N HIS A 74 7.58 -6.14 5.34
CA HIS A 74 8.59 -6.60 4.39
C HIS A 74 8.57 -8.12 4.23
N LYS A 75 8.44 -8.84 5.34
CA LYS A 75 8.32 -10.30 5.36
C LYS A 75 7.07 -10.78 4.62
N VAL A 76 5.90 -10.25 4.97
CA VAL A 76 4.62 -10.64 4.35
C VAL A 76 4.65 -10.38 2.85
N LEU A 77 5.12 -9.19 2.44
CA LEU A 77 5.24 -8.85 1.02
C LEU A 77 6.26 -9.75 0.30
N HIS A 78 7.40 -10.05 0.93
CA HIS A 78 8.43 -10.92 0.36
C HIS A 78 7.91 -12.34 0.11
N LEU A 79 7.16 -12.91 1.06
CA LEU A 79 6.59 -14.25 0.94
C LEU A 79 5.45 -14.32 -0.08
N ASP A 80 4.58 -13.30 -0.11
CA ASP A 80 3.41 -13.29 -0.99
C ASP A 80 3.79 -13.00 -2.45
N ARG A 81 4.80 -12.14 -2.69
CA ARG A 81 5.21 -11.68 -4.03
C ARG A 81 5.43 -12.82 -5.04
N PRO A 82 6.32 -13.82 -4.81
CA PRO A 82 6.57 -14.85 -5.81
C PRO A 82 5.32 -15.69 -6.13
N ILE A 83 4.43 -15.89 -5.16
CA ILE A 83 3.18 -16.65 -5.34
C ILE A 83 2.23 -15.87 -6.27
N ILE A 84 2.07 -14.57 -6.00
CA ILE A 84 1.18 -13.68 -6.76
C ILE A 84 1.73 -13.49 -8.18
N GLU A 85 3.00 -13.14 -8.33
CA GLU A 85 3.60 -12.88 -9.64
C GLU A 85 3.59 -14.14 -10.53
N ARG A 86 3.81 -15.33 -9.94
CA ARG A 86 3.65 -16.60 -10.68
C ARG A 86 2.22 -16.84 -11.13
N ARG A 87 1.23 -16.54 -10.28
CA ARG A 87 -0.19 -16.74 -10.56
C ARG A 87 -0.71 -15.81 -11.66
N PHE A 88 -0.33 -14.54 -11.62
CA PHE A 88 -0.86 -13.51 -12.52
C PHE A 88 0.08 -13.18 -13.70
N ARG A 89 1.32 -13.71 -13.69
CA ARG A 89 2.36 -13.44 -14.70
C ARG A 89 2.64 -11.94 -14.89
N LYS A 90 2.59 -11.18 -13.79
CA LYS A 90 2.74 -9.73 -13.76
C LYS A 90 3.52 -9.32 -12.51
N ASP A 91 4.36 -8.30 -12.64
CA ASP A 91 5.11 -7.75 -11.51
C ASP A 91 4.16 -6.99 -10.56
N LEU A 92 4.25 -7.32 -9.27
CA LEU A 92 3.37 -6.81 -8.23
C LEU A 92 3.60 -5.32 -7.97
N ALA A 93 4.86 -4.90 -7.90
CA ALA A 93 5.25 -3.53 -7.58
C ALA A 93 4.90 -2.57 -8.74
N ALA A 94 5.15 -2.97 -9.97
CA ALA A 94 4.80 -2.25 -11.17
C ALA A 94 3.28 -2.13 -11.32
N SER A 95 2.53 -3.21 -11.09
CA SER A 95 1.07 -3.18 -11.15
C SER A 95 0.48 -2.19 -10.13
N TYR A 96 0.99 -2.20 -8.90
CA TYR A 96 0.60 -1.23 -7.87
C TYR A 96 0.99 0.21 -8.28
N GLY A 97 2.23 0.42 -8.71
CA GLY A 97 2.74 1.74 -9.10
C GLY A 97 2.02 2.36 -10.30
N ASN A 98 1.60 1.53 -11.27
CA ASN A 98 0.87 1.98 -12.45
C ASN A 98 -0.49 2.58 -12.10
N LEU A 99 -1.20 2.04 -11.10
CA LEU A 99 -2.51 2.57 -10.67
C LEU A 99 -2.39 4.03 -10.22
N PHE A 100 -1.39 4.34 -9.39
CA PHE A 100 -1.15 5.70 -8.91
C PHE A 100 -0.63 6.62 -10.01
N ARG A 101 0.20 6.10 -10.92
CA ARG A 101 0.63 6.86 -12.11
C ARG A 101 -0.58 7.26 -12.94
N TRP A 102 -1.45 6.32 -13.31
CA TRP A 102 -2.65 6.61 -14.11
C TRP A 102 -3.66 7.52 -13.40
N ARG A 103 -3.74 7.47 -12.06
CA ARG A 103 -4.53 8.44 -11.28
C ARG A 103 -3.98 9.85 -11.41
N ASN A 104 -2.66 10.01 -11.37
CA ASN A 104 -1.99 11.31 -11.54
C ASN A 104 -2.07 11.81 -12.99
N ASP A 105 -1.83 10.95 -13.98
CA ASP A 105 -1.94 11.28 -15.40
C ASP A 105 -3.36 11.80 -15.70
N TYR A 106 -4.39 11.15 -15.15
CA TYR A 106 -5.78 11.61 -15.26
C TYR A 106 -6.02 12.98 -14.60
N ALA A 107 -5.41 13.23 -13.43
CA ALA A 107 -5.61 14.48 -12.67
C ALA A 107 -4.91 15.69 -13.31
N HIS A 108 -3.72 15.48 -13.91
CA HIS A 108 -2.90 16.58 -14.45
C HIS A 108 -3.05 16.77 -15.96
N GLU A 109 -3.13 15.70 -16.75
CA GLU A 109 -3.07 15.80 -18.21
C GLU A 109 -4.45 15.72 -18.87
N ARG A 110 -5.50 15.32 -18.12
CA ARG A 110 -6.86 15.00 -18.63
C ARG A 110 -6.89 13.97 -19.77
N THR A 111 -5.75 13.36 -20.09
CA THR A 111 -5.60 12.28 -21.07
C THR A 111 -5.68 10.93 -20.36
N ALA A 112 -6.68 10.13 -20.72
CA ALA A 112 -6.74 8.73 -20.33
C ALA A 112 -6.11 7.89 -21.46
N SER A 113 -4.78 7.76 -21.48
CA SER A 113 -4.10 6.84 -22.40
C SER A 113 -4.31 5.37 -22.03
N THR A 114 -4.80 5.12 -20.81
CA THR A 114 -5.01 3.78 -20.26
C THR A 114 -6.45 3.32 -20.40
N THR A 115 -6.61 2.08 -20.86
CA THR A 115 -7.88 1.39 -21.00
C THR A 115 -8.40 0.86 -19.65
N PHE A 116 -9.71 0.63 -19.56
CA PHE A 116 -10.30 -0.05 -18.40
C PHE A 116 -9.66 -1.41 -18.13
N GLY A 117 -9.37 -2.19 -19.17
CA GLY A 117 -8.76 -3.52 -19.04
C GLY A 117 -7.39 -3.47 -18.38
N GLU A 118 -6.56 -2.49 -18.73
CA GLU A 118 -5.24 -2.30 -18.10
C GLU A 118 -5.36 -1.92 -16.62
N VAL A 119 -6.28 -1.00 -16.29
CA VAL A 119 -6.56 -0.63 -14.89
C VAL A 119 -7.04 -1.84 -14.09
N TYR A 120 -8.00 -2.59 -14.63
CA TYR A 120 -8.55 -3.77 -13.98
C TYR A 120 -7.46 -4.81 -13.72
N GLU A 121 -6.64 -5.09 -14.71
CA GLU A 121 -5.56 -6.06 -14.61
C GLU A 121 -4.48 -5.63 -13.60
N SER A 122 -4.09 -4.36 -13.58
CA SER A 122 -3.19 -3.85 -12.55
C SER A 122 -3.82 -3.85 -11.16
N HIS A 123 -5.12 -3.61 -11.04
CA HIS A 123 -5.85 -3.71 -9.77
C HIS A 123 -5.86 -5.15 -9.24
N ARG A 124 -6.13 -6.15 -10.10
CA ARG A 124 -6.15 -7.57 -9.72
C ARG A 124 -4.89 -8.01 -9.00
N VAL A 125 -3.75 -7.46 -9.41
CA VAL A 125 -2.42 -7.76 -8.84
C VAL A 125 -2.06 -6.78 -7.73
N GLY A 126 -2.17 -5.48 -7.99
CA GLY A 126 -1.77 -4.41 -7.07
C GLY A 126 -2.52 -4.41 -5.74
N GLN A 127 -3.75 -4.93 -5.69
CA GLN A 127 -4.52 -5.05 -4.43
C GLN A 127 -3.81 -5.91 -3.38
N TYR A 128 -2.95 -6.84 -3.80
CA TYR A 128 -2.21 -7.69 -2.87
C TYR A 128 -1.15 -6.92 -2.08
N VAL A 129 -0.65 -5.79 -2.59
CA VAL A 129 0.19 -4.87 -1.80
C VAL A 129 -0.60 -4.33 -0.61
N ILE A 130 -1.84 -3.87 -0.85
CA ILE A 130 -2.71 -3.35 0.21
C ILE A 130 -3.09 -4.46 1.19
N ARG A 131 -3.44 -5.66 0.70
CA ARG A 131 -3.76 -6.80 1.58
C ARG A 131 -2.56 -7.20 2.44
N ALA A 132 -1.36 -7.24 1.87
CA ALA A 132 -0.13 -7.53 2.62
C ALA A 132 0.14 -6.45 3.68
N PHE A 133 -0.14 -5.19 3.37
CA PHE A 133 -0.02 -4.08 4.30
C PHE A 133 -0.98 -4.22 5.48
N VAL A 134 -2.28 -4.37 5.22
CA VAL A 134 -3.30 -4.58 6.26
C VAL A 134 -2.95 -5.78 7.14
N LYS A 135 -2.65 -6.93 6.51
CA LYS A 135 -2.25 -8.16 7.21
C LYS A 135 -1.02 -7.96 8.10
N ALA A 136 -0.06 -7.12 7.70
CA ALA A 136 1.12 -6.87 8.52
C ALA A 136 0.80 -6.08 9.80
N PHE A 137 -0.12 -5.12 9.73
CA PHE A 137 -0.61 -4.33 10.88
C PHE A 137 -1.63 -5.09 11.76
N GLU A 138 -2.19 -6.18 11.25
CA GLU A 138 -2.95 -7.15 12.05
C GLU A 138 -2.01 -8.08 12.84
N GLN A 139 -0.81 -8.38 12.31
CA GLN A 139 0.12 -9.36 12.88
C GLN A 139 1.14 -8.80 13.87
N GLY A 140 1.41 -7.49 13.83
CA GLY A 140 2.41 -6.82 14.69
C GLY A 140 1.88 -5.50 15.18
#